data_AF-A0A096PFH4-F1
#
_entry.id   AF-A0A096PFH4-F1
#
_cell.length_a   1.000
_cell.length_b   1.000
_cell.length_c   1.000
_cell.angle_alpha   90.00
_cell.angle_beta   90.00
_cell.angle_gamma   90.00
#
_symmetry.space_group_name_H-M   'P 1'
#
loop_
_entity.id
_entity.type
_entity.pdbx_description
1 polymer ?
#
loop_
_entity_poly.entity_id
_entity_poly.type
_entity_poly.pdbx_seq_one_letter_code
_entity_poly.pdbx_strand_id
1 'polypeptide(L)'
;MDANAWLEHVGWATHLEGFDPEAMLRLTDSVSEHEHALQLIQDSLMRVMSRARAISTPAQVGSQALFEAQRKEVDKKPRRPFDNRMEDDTWARYTAVWIKLMCYIYRVEAMADEDRPGYRLSKRQSESLDELSEIVEAYVDDLDTRPLEQDQVDEHRFFTHSDWTLNIV
;
A
#
# COMPACT_ATOMS: atom_id res chain seq x y z
N MET A 1 -15.47 -27.00 -10.35
CA MET A 1 -14.59 -25.97 -10.95
C MET A 1 -14.40 -24.99 -9.81
N ASP A 2 -13.49 -25.37 -8.91
CA ASP A 2 -13.54 -24.87 -7.54
C ASP A 2 -12.92 -23.48 -7.51
N ALA A 3 -13.71 -22.52 -7.05
CA ALA A 3 -13.23 -21.21 -6.67
C ALA A 3 -12.26 -21.39 -5.48
N ASN A 4 -11.01 -21.68 -5.83
CA ASN A 4 -9.77 -21.58 -5.06
C ASN A 4 -9.92 -21.70 -3.53
N ALA A 5 -9.52 -22.82 -2.92
CA ALA A 5 -9.53 -23.06 -1.47
C ALA A 5 -8.90 -21.93 -0.62
N TRP A 6 -8.03 -21.12 -1.23
CA TRP A 6 -7.53 -19.88 -0.64
C TRP A 6 -8.65 -18.86 -0.37
N LEU A 7 -9.56 -18.62 -1.32
CA LEU A 7 -10.70 -17.70 -1.17
C LEU A 7 -11.67 -18.12 -0.07
N GLU A 8 -11.88 -19.43 0.09
CA GLU A 8 -12.65 -20.00 1.20
C GLU A 8 -11.93 -19.78 2.54
N HIS A 9 -10.61 -19.97 2.58
CA HIS A 9 -9.81 -19.75 3.79
C HIS A 9 -9.78 -18.29 4.24
N VAL A 10 -9.69 -17.35 3.30
CA VAL A 10 -9.66 -15.91 3.60
C VAL A 10 -11.06 -15.31 3.75
N GLY A 11 -12.14 -16.09 3.53
CA GLY A 11 -13.52 -15.66 3.74
C GLY A 11 -14.02 -14.60 2.74
N TRP A 12 -13.29 -14.34 1.64
CA TRP A 12 -13.60 -13.25 0.72
C TRP A 12 -14.97 -13.41 0.04
N ALA A 13 -15.38 -14.64 -0.24
CA ALA A 13 -16.70 -14.91 -0.80
C ALA A 13 -17.82 -14.44 0.14
N THR A 14 -17.65 -14.62 1.45
CA THR A 14 -18.59 -14.12 2.48
C THR A 14 -18.46 -12.61 2.66
N HIS A 15 -17.25 -12.06 2.61
CA HIS A 15 -17.04 -10.61 2.79
C HIS A 15 -17.61 -9.76 1.65
N LEU A 16 -17.70 -10.32 0.45
CA LEU A 16 -18.23 -9.66 -0.73
C LEU A 16 -19.65 -10.12 -1.07
N GLU A 17 -20.28 -10.95 -0.23
CA GLU A 17 -21.64 -11.41 -0.44
C GLU A 17 -22.61 -10.22 -0.41
N GLY A 18 -23.46 -10.12 -1.45
CA GLY A 18 -24.43 -9.03 -1.60
C GLY A 18 -23.89 -7.78 -2.31
N PHE A 19 -22.57 -7.70 -2.57
CA PHE A 19 -22.00 -6.61 -3.36
C PHE A 19 -22.06 -6.89 -4.85
N ASP A 20 -22.26 -5.85 -5.66
CA ASP A 20 -22.10 -5.92 -7.11
C ASP A 20 -20.62 -6.06 -7.48
N PRO A 21 -20.18 -7.18 -8.11
CA PRO A 21 -18.77 -7.39 -8.42
C PRO A 21 -18.18 -6.30 -9.29
N GLU A 22 -18.96 -5.76 -10.24
CA GLU A 22 -18.47 -4.70 -11.13
C GLU A 22 -18.28 -3.38 -10.35
N ALA A 23 -19.19 -3.03 -9.45
CA ALA A 23 -19.01 -1.90 -8.54
C ALA A 23 -17.75 -2.05 -7.68
N MET A 24 -17.51 -3.24 -7.14
CA MET A 24 -16.31 -3.49 -6.33
C MET A 24 -15.03 -3.39 -7.16
N LEU A 25 -15.05 -3.84 -8.41
CA LEU A 25 -13.90 -3.70 -9.31
C LEU A 25 -13.62 -2.24 -9.66
N ARG A 26 -14.65 -1.41 -9.85
CA ARG A 26 -14.49 0.03 -10.10
C ARG A 26 -13.77 0.76 -8.97
N LEU A 27 -13.88 0.28 -7.73
CA LEU A 27 -13.12 0.83 -6.60
C LEU A 27 -11.61 0.62 -6.74
N THR A 28 -11.17 -0.29 -7.63
CA THR A 28 -9.76 -0.54 -7.95
C THR A 28 -9.29 0.18 -9.21
N ASP A 29 -10.16 0.97 -9.87
CA ASP A 29 -9.81 1.69 -11.09
C ASP A 29 -8.66 2.66 -10.84
N SER A 30 -7.92 2.98 -11.90
CA SER A 30 -6.87 4.00 -11.84
C SER A 30 -7.39 5.30 -11.26
N VAL A 31 -6.53 6.03 -10.56
CA VAL A 31 -6.86 7.36 -10.03
C VAL A 31 -7.27 8.28 -11.17
N SER A 32 -8.44 8.91 -11.05
CA SER A 32 -8.97 9.84 -12.03
C SER A 32 -8.46 11.26 -11.82
N GLU A 33 -8.59 12.10 -12.85
CA GLU A 33 -8.16 13.51 -12.82
C GLU A 33 -8.86 14.37 -11.76
N HIS A 34 -10.04 13.93 -11.28
CA HIS A 34 -10.84 14.65 -10.28
C HIS A 34 -10.58 14.17 -8.84
N GLU A 35 -9.82 13.08 -8.66
CA GLU A 35 -9.52 12.53 -7.35
C GLU A 35 -8.18 13.08 -6.84
N HIS A 36 -8.11 14.40 -6.59
CA HIS A 36 -6.86 15.09 -6.19
C HIS A 36 -6.20 14.47 -4.95
N ALA A 37 -7.01 14.06 -3.97
CA ALA A 37 -6.50 13.38 -2.78
C ALA A 37 -5.79 12.06 -3.13
N LEU A 38 -6.41 11.22 -3.97
CA LEU A 38 -5.80 9.97 -4.41
C LEU A 38 -4.58 10.19 -5.32
N GLN A 39 -4.52 11.28 -6.09
CA GLN A 39 -3.33 11.63 -6.88
C GLN A 39 -2.14 11.91 -5.94
N LEU A 40 -2.35 12.71 -4.90
CA LEU A 40 -1.32 12.99 -3.89
C LEU A 40 -0.88 11.72 -3.16
N ILE A 41 -1.82 10.85 -2.79
CA ILE A 41 -1.54 9.55 -2.16
C ILE A 41 -0.73 8.67 -3.12
N GLN A 42 -1.14 8.57 -4.39
CA GLN A 42 -0.44 7.79 -5.41
C GLN A 42 1.00 8.28 -5.60
N ASP A 43 1.20 9.58 -5.73
CA ASP A 43 2.53 10.17 -5.91
C ASP A 43 3.42 9.94 -4.68
N SER A 44 2.85 10.08 -3.48
CA SER A 44 3.55 9.80 -2.24
C SER A 44 3.95 8.32 -2.12
N LEU A 45 3.04 7.41 -2.43
CA LEU A 45 3.29 5.97 -2.44
C LEU A 45 4.38 5.61 -3.45
N MET A 46 4.30 6.15 -4.67
CA MET A 46 5.31 5.92 -5.73
C MET A 46 6.68 6.43 -5.33
N ARG A 47 6.77 7.60 -4.67
CA ARG A 47 8.02 8.12 -4.11
C ARG A 47 8.61 7.19 -3.06
N VAL A 48 7.81 6.75 -2.09
CA VAL A 48 8.27 5.85 -1.01
C VAL A 48 8.73 4.52 -1.59
N MET A 49 7.96 3.91 -2.48
CA MET A 49 8.33 2.64 -3.13
C MET A 49 9.63 2.79 -3.94
N SER A 50 9.76 3.87 -4.72
CA SER A 50 10.96 4.12 -5.53
C SER A 50 12.21 4.32 -4.66
N ARG A 51 12.09 5.07 -3.55
CA ARG A 51 13.18 5.25 -2.59
C ARG A 51 13.53 3.92 -1.92
N ALA A 52 12.54 3.16 -1.45
CA ALA A 52 12.74 1.85 -0.84
C ALA A 52 13.49 0.89 -1.78
N ARG A 53 13.11 0.85 -3.07
CA ARG A 53 13.82 0.08 -4.09
C ARG A 53 15.27 0.56 -4.27
N ALA A 54 15.49 1.87 -4.37
CA ALA A 54 16.82 2.43 -4.58
C ALA A 54 17.79 2.12 -3.44
N ILE A 55 17.32 2.18 -2.18
CA ILE A 55 18.15 1.92 -1.01
C ILE A 55 18.33 0.43 -0.70
N SER A 56 17.52 -0.46 -1.29
CA SER A 56 17.57 -1.91 -1.07
C SER A 56 18.80 -2.57 -1.72
N THR A 57 19.98 -2.16 -1.28
CA THR A 57 21.29 -2.62 -1.75
C THR A 57 22.10 -3.16 -0.58
N PRO A 58 23.05 -4.09 -0.80
CA PRO A 58 23.92 -4.59 0.27
C PRO A 58 24.79 -3.53 0.96
N ALA A 59 24.94 -2.35 0.35
CA ALA A 59 25.72 -1.24 0.91
C ALA A 59 24.93 -0.43 1.94
N GLN A 60 23.61 -0.38 1.83
CA GLN A 60 22.75 0.45 2.69
C GLN A 60 21.89 -0.40 3.64
N VAL A 61 21.49 -1.61 3.20
CA VAL A 61 20.63 -2.52 3.97
C VAL A 61 21.43 -3.75 4.38
N GLY A 62 21.31 -4.12 5.66
CA GLY A 62 21.98 -5.30 6.21
C GLY A 62 21.57 -6.59 5.50
N SER A 63 22.52 -7.51 5.34
CA SER A 63 22.33 -8.78 4.61
C SER A 63 21.11 -9.57 5.11
N GLN A 64 20.87 -9.63 6.42
CA GLN A 64 19.71 -10.31 6.99
C GLN A 64 18.39 -9.77 6.45
N ALA A 65 18.21 -8.44 6.42
CA ALA A 65 17.00 -7.83 5.90
C ALA A 65 16.82 -8.09 4.39
N LEU A 66 17.90 -8.11 3.62
CA LEU A 66 17.83 -8.47 2.20
C LEU A 66 17.47 -9.95 1.98
N PHE A 67 17.92 -10.87 2.83
CA PHE A 67 17.48 -12.27 2.75
C PHE A 67 16.01 -12.41 3.14
N GLU A 68 15.54 -11.70 4.17
CA GLU A 68 14.12 -11.73 4.54
C GLU A 68 13.23 -11.11 3.44
N ALA A 69 13.63 -9.99 2.82
CA ALA A 69 12.92 -9.41 1.69
C ALA A 69 12.83 -10.36 0.47
N GLN A 70 13.80 -11.25 0.29
CA GLN A 70 13.81 -12.25 -0.79
C GLN A 70 13.01 -13.52 -0.45
N ARG A 71 12.55 -13.67 0.80
CA ARG A 71 11.87 -14.88 1.25
C ARG A 71 10.48 -14.98 0.61
N LYS A 72 10.23 -16.09 -0.07
CA LYS A 72 8.93 -16.41 -0.70
C LYS A 72 8.11 -17.44 0.08
N GLU A 73 8.77 -18.20 0.94
CA GLU A 73 8.16 -19.24 1.77
C GLU A 73 8.78 -19.19 3.16
N VAL A 74 7.96 -19.30 4.21
CA VAL A 74 8.38 -19.15 5.61
C VAL A 74 9.52 -20.11 5.96
N ASP A 75 9.45 -21.36 5.50
CA ASP A 75 10.41 -22.40 5.88
C ASP A 75 11.61 -22.54 4.94
N LYS A 76 11.63 -21.81 3.82
CA LYS A 76 12.73 -21.90 2.85
C LYS A 76 13.62 -20.67 2.91
N LYS A 77 14.86 -20.88 3.37
CA LYS A 77 15.89 -19.84 3.34
C LYS A 77 16.28 -19.53 1.89
N PRO A 78 16.23 -18.26 1.46
CA PRO A 78 16.67 -17.87 0.12
C PRO A 78 18.17 -18.13 -0.07
N ARG A 79 18.56 -18.47 -1.31
CA ARG A 79 19.96 -18.79 -1.66
C ARG A 79 20.80 -17.54 -1.94
N ARG A 80 20.15 -16.40 -2.19
CA ARG A 80 20.77 -15.10 -2.51
C ARG A 80 19.97 -14.00 -1.80
N PRO A 81 20.61 -12.87 -1.44
CA PRO A 81 19.90 -11.71 -0.92
C PRO A 81 18.97 -11.11 -2.00
N PHE A 82 18.03 -10.29 -1.57
CA PHE A 82 17.17 -9.50 -2.46
C PHE A 82 18.00 -8.68 -3.45
N ASP A 83 17.60 -8.72 -4.72
CA ASP A 83 18.18 -7.92 -5.78
C ASP A 83 17.16 -6.86 -6.21
N ASN A 84 17.51 -5.58 -6.03
CA ASN A 84 16.64 -4.46 -6.38
C ASN A 84 16.61 -4.17 -7.89
N ARG A 85 17.42 -4.87 -8.69
CA ARG A 85 17.41 -4.82 -10.15
C ARG A 85 16.23 -5.62 -10.68
N MET A 86 15.11 -4.92 -10.75
CA MET A 86 13.88 -5.42 -11.33
C MET A 86 13.71 -4.81 -12.72
N GLU A 87 13.27 -5.60 -13.69
CA GLU A 87 12.87 -5.09 -15.00
C GLU A 87 11.73 -4.08 -14.83
N ASP A 88 11.72 -3.03 -15.63
CA ASP A 88 10.76 -1.92 -15.50
C ASP A 88 9.31 -2.40 -15.63
N ASP A 89 9.05 -3.44 -16.45
CA ASP A 89 7.73 -4.08 -16.55
C ASP A 89 7.31 -4.76 -15.25
N THR A 90 8.24 -5.47 -14.59
CA THR A 90 7.94 -6.13 -13.31
C THR A 90 7.70 -5.09 -12.21
N TRP A 91 8.47 -4.00 -12.22
CA TRP A 91 8.28 -2.87 -11.31
C TRP A 91 6.89 -2.26 -11.49
N ALA A 92 6.53 -1.89 -12.72
CA ALA A 92 5.24 -1.29 -13.05
C ALA A 92 4.07 -2.20 -12.64
N ARG A 93 4.19 -3.51 -12.86
CA ARG A 93 3.16 -4.47 -12.44
C ARG A 93 2.98 -4.54 -10.94
N TYR A 94 4.07 -4.54 -10.17
CA TYR A 94 3.99 -4.63 -8.71
C TYR A 94 3.48 -3.34 -8.08
N THR A 95 3.97 -2.17 -8.53
CA THR A 95 3.47 -0.90 -8.04
C THR A 95 2.00 -0.69 -8.42
N ALA A 96 1.56 -1.13 -9.59
CA ALA A 96 0.15 -1.08 -9.97
C ALA A 96 -0.76 -1.86 -9.01
N VAL A 97 -0.34 -3.01 -8.48
CA VAL A 97 -1.11 -3.76 -7.48
C VAL A 97 -1.25 -2.96 -6.18
N TRP A 98 -0.16 -2.32 -5.73
CA TRP A 98 -0.18 -1.47 -4.53
C TRP A 98 -1.08 -0.26 -4.70
N ILE A 99 -1.04 0.39 -5.86
CA ILE A 99 -1.92 1.52 -6.18
C ILE A 99 -3.38 1.07 -6.16
N LYS A 100 -3.71 -0.07 -6.79
CA LYS A 100 -5.08 -0.63 -6.76
C LYS A 100 -5.57 -0.91 -5.35
N LEU A 101 -4.71 -1.49 -4.50
CA LEU A 101 -5.04 -1.76 -3.11
C LEU A 101 -5.32 -0.47 -2.34
N MET A 102 -4.50 0.56 -2.55
CA MET A 102 -4.73 1.85 -1.90
C MET A 102 -5.99 2.56 -2.39
N CYS A 103 -6.26 2.53 -3.70
CA CYS A 103 -7.50 3.05 -4.27
C CYS A 103 -8.71 2.37 -3.65
N TYR A 104 -8.67 1.04 -3.55
CA TYR A 104 -9.72 0.26 -2.93
C TYR A 104 -9.97 0.68 -1.49
N ILE A 105 -8.93 0.66 -0.64
CA ILE A 105 -9.06 1.00 0.78
C ILE A 105 -9.60 2.42 0.95
N TYR A 106 -8.99 3.41 0.29
CA TYR A 106 -9.38 4.81 0.46
C TYR A 106 -10.82 5.08 0.00
N ARG A 107 -11.21 4.56 -1.17
CA ARG A 107 -12.58 4.73 -1.67
C ARG A 107 -13.61 4.02 -0.80
N VAL A 108 -13.28 2.83 -0.29
CA VAL A 108 -14.18 2.07 0.60
C VAL A 108 -14.36 2.77 1.95
N GLU A 109 -13.29 3.31 2.54
CA GLU A 109 -13.38 4.00 3.82
C GLU A 109 -14.12 5.35 3.71
N ALA A 110 -14.18 5.94 2.51
CA ALA A 110 -15.03 7.09 2.22
C ALA A 110 -16.52 6.76 2.02
N MET A 111 -16.90 5.47 1.90
CA MET A 111 -18.29 5.04 1.78
C MET A 111 -19.00 5.12 3.13
N ALA A 112 -20.33 5.27 3.09
CA ALA A 112 -21.20 5.13 4.25
C ALA A 112 -21.03 3.74 4.88
N ASP A 113 -21.14 3.65 6.21
CA ASP A 113 -20.92 2.41 6.96
C ASP A 113 -21.82 1.25 6.49
N GLU A 114 -23.04 1.55 6.02
CA GLU A 114 -23.99 0.57 5.51
C GLU A 114 -23.60 -0.02 4.15
N ASP A 115 -22.87 0.74 3.34
CA ASP A 115 -22.37 0.33 2.03
C ASP A 115 -20.95 -0.24 2.10
N ARG A 116 -20.30 -0.20 3.27
CA ARG A 116 -18.91 -0.65 3.43
C ARG A 116 -18.83 -2.18 3.51
N PRO A 117 -17.92 -2.82 2.74
CA PRO A 117 -17.59 -4.24 2.91
C PRO A 117 -17.26 -4.61 4.36
N GLY A 118 -17.53 -5.87 4.73
CA GLY A 118 -17.44 -6.33 6.11
C GLY A 118 -16.03 -6.43 6.70
N TYR A 119 -14.97 -6.11 5.97
CA TYR A 119 -13.63 -6.07 6.55
C TYR A 119 -13.50 -4.89 7.52
N ARG A 120 -12.54 -4.98 8.45
CA ARG A 120 -12.25 -3.91 9.40
C ARG A 120 -10.76 -3.68 9.44
N LEU A 121 -10.37 -2.41 9.29
CA LEU A 121 -9.03 -1.97 9.61
C LEU A 121 -8.80 -2.17 11.11
N SER A 122 -7.58 -2.56 11.48
CA SER A 122 -7.19 -2.49 12.88
C SER A 122 -7.20 -1.03 13.34
N LYS A 123 -7.32 -0.80 14.66
CA LYS A 123 -7.32 0.55 15.23
C LYS A 123 -6.15 1.40 14.71
N ARG A 124 -4.95 0.83 14.68
CA ARG A 124 -3.74 1.51 14.19
C ARG A 124 -3.81 1.84 12.69
N GLN A 125 -4.37 0.93 11.88
CA GLN A 125 -4.55 1.17 10.45
C GLN A 125 -5.57 2.27 10.18
N SER A 126 -6.66 2.30 10.93
CA SER A 126 -7.66 3.38 10.87
C SER A 126 -7.03 4.72 11.22
N GLU A 127 -6.35 4.80 12.38
CA GLU A 127 -5.69 6.03 12.81
C GLU A 127 -4.67 6.56 11.77
N SER A 128 -3.89 5.67 11.15
CA SER A 128 -2.95 6.07 10.09
C SER A 128 -3.64 6.51 8.79
N LEU A 129 -4.81 5.95 8.46
CA LEU A 129 -5.57 6.36 7.29
C LEU A 129 -6.27 7.70 7.53
N ASP A 130 -6.78 7.93 8.74
CA ASP A 130 -7.37 9.19 9.16
C ASP A 130 -6.31 10.31 9.09
N GLU A 131 -5.13 10.09 9.68
CA GLU A 131 -4.00 11.03 9.61
C GLU A 131 -3.58 11.33 8.15
N LEU A 132 -3.50 10.30 7.30
CA LEU A 132 -3.21 10.49 5.88
C LEU A 132 -4.28 11.35 5.20
N SER A 133 -5.56 11.09 5.49
CA SER A 133 -6.68 11.82 4.89
C SER A 133 -6.67 13.28 5.30
N GLU A 134 -6.45 13.57 6.59
CA GLU A 134 -6.32 14.93 7.11
C GLU A 134 -5.19 15.72 6.44
N ILE A 135 -4.00 15.09 6.30
CA ILE A 135 -2.85 15.72 5.64
C ILE A 135 -3.18 16.03 4.17
N VAL A 136 -3.77 15.06 3.47
CA VAL A 136 -4.03 15.18 2.04
C VAL A 136 -5.13 16.22 1.77
N GLU A 137 -6.20 16.23 2.56
CA GLU A 137 -7.27 17.23 2.46
C GLU A 137 -6.74 18.65 2.71
N ALA A 138 -5.91 18.83 3.73
CA ALA A 138 -5.26 20.11 3.99
C ALA A 138 -4.40 20.61 2.81
N TYR A 139 -3.75 19.69 2.08
CA TYR A 139 -2.98 20.02 0.86
C TYR A 139 -3.88 20.30 -0.36
N VAL A 140 -5.06 19.68 -0.45
CA VAL A 140 -6.00 19.94 -1.55
C VAL A 140 -6.68 21.30 -1.38
N ASP A 141 -7.00 21.68 -0.13
CA ASP A 141 -7.70 22.92 0.19
C ASP A 141 -6.80 24.17 0.15
N ASP A 142 -5.48 24.00 0.19
CA ASP A 142 -4.51 25.09 0.11
C ASP A 142 -4.01 25.30 -1.34
N LEU A 143 -4.54 26.33 -2.00
CA LEU A 143 -4.20 26.69 -3.39
C LEU A 143 -2.75 27.18 -3.57
N ASP A 144 -2.03 27.47 -2.48
CA ASP A 144 -0.65 27.95 -2.47
C ASP A 144 0.36 26.85 -2.08
N THR A 145 -0.09 25.62 -1.77
CA THR A 145 0.85 24.54 -1.42
C THR A 145 1.61 24.12 -2.68
N ARG A 146 2.91 24.41 -2.68
CA ARG A 146 3.84 23.90 -3.69
C ARG A 146 3.75 22.37 -3.71
N PRO A 147 3.91 21.72 -4.88
CA PRO A 147 4.07 20.27 -4.94
C PRO A 147 5.09 19.86 -3.90
N LEU A 148 4.82 18.80 -3.12
CA LEU A 148 5.71 18.29 -2.07
C LEU A 148 7.17 18.25 -2.58
N GLU A 149 7.94 19.31 -2.30
CA GLU A 149 9.31 19.44 -2.77
C GLU A 149 10.16 18.39 -2.05
N GLN A 150 11.11 17.83 -2.79
CA GLN A 150 11.84 16.59 -2.52
C GLN A 150 12.53 16.51 -1.16
N ASP A 151 12.76 17.65 -0.49
CA ASP A 151 13.61 17.78 0.70
C ASP A 151 12.87 18.03 2.02
N GLN A 152 11.56 18.34 2.03
CA GLN A 152 10.88 18.69 3.31
C GLN A 152 10.44 17.49 4.16
N VAL A 153 10.50 16.26 3.64
CA VAL A 153 10.13 15.05 4.39
C VAL A 153 11.31 14.45 5.16
N ASP A 154 12.55 14.90 4.89
CA ASP A 154 13.75 14.36 5.55
C ASP A 154 13.96 14.93 6.98
N GLU A 155 13.25 15.99 7.39
CA GLU A 155 13.34 16.54 8.75
C GLU A 155 12.39 15.89 9.77
N HIS A 156 11.27 15.30 9.34
CA HIS A 156 10.42 14.53 10.25
C HIS A 156 10.88 13.08 10.33
N ARG A 157 11.86 12.90 11.21
CA ARG A 157 12.29 11.67 11.88
C ARG A 157 11.16 10.62 12.02
N PHE A 158 10.96 9.79 10.98
CA PHE A 158 10.06 8.66 11.05
C PHE A 158 10.86 7.34 11.15
N PHE A 159 10.66 6.70 12.31
CA PHE A 159 10.97 5.31 12.67
C PHE A 159 12.44 4.94 12.94
N THR A 160 12.81 5.04 14.22
CA THR A 160 13.96 4.34 14.79
C THR A 160 13.75 2.82 14.78
N HIS A 161 14.65 2.14 14.07
CA HIS A 161 15.19 0.76 14.11
C HIS A 161 14.59 -0.40 14.98
N SER A 162 13.39 -0.33 15.56
CA SER A 162 12.89 -1.40 16.46
C SER A 162 11.43 -1.87 16.26
N ASP A 163 10.69 -1.33 15.30
CA ASP A 163 9.23 -1.57 15.20
C ASP A 163 8.79 -2.60 14.13
N TRP A 164 9.73 -3.34 13.52
CA TRP A 164 9.39 -4.39 12.55
C TRP A 164 9.17 -5.75 13.22
N THR A 165 8.07 -5.88 13.95
CA THR A 165 7.42 -7.18 14.17
C THR A 165 5.96 -7.07 13.75
N LEU A 166 5.73 -7.24 12.44
CA LEU A 166 4.43 -7.64 11.93
C LEU A 166 4.21 -9.10 12.33
N ASN A 167 3.49 -9.32 13.43
CA ASN A 167 2.85 -10.60 13.69
C ASN A 167 1.77 -10.80 12.63
N ILE A 168 2.10 -11.55 11.59
CA ILE A 168 1.12 -12.29 10.82
C ILE A 168 1.09 -13.69 11.45
N VAL A 169 0.04 -13.88 12.26
CA VAL A 169 -0.35 -15.08 13.05
C VAL A 169 0.57 -15.42 14.22
#